data_AF-E2SHK3-F1
#
_entry.id   AF-E2SHK3-F1
#
_cell.length_a   1.000
_cell.length_b   1.000
_cell.length_c   1.000
_cell.angle_alpha   90.00
_cell.angle_beta   90.00
_cell.angle_gamma   90.00
#
_symmetry.space_group_name_H-M   'P 1'
#
loop_
_entity.id
_entity.type
_entity.pdbx_description
1 polymer ?
#
loop_
_entity_poly.entity_id
_entity_poly.type
_entity_poly.pdbx_seq_one_letter_code
_entity_poly.pdbx_strand_id
1 'polypeptide(L)'
;MQSSSEKGFEKLNDFEQLCFLFKNNDEDGILKTEERLVKKVIPKGHQVEKYRKFQDAEDLWSIAMATQIQEQREKNAILDSFEDGVEQGIKQGIEQGVAQGIKQGQKEGERTLLNRLLVKKYHEDCSTWLCSLTMEQIDLVSNLLLTCDTLQELKNQLTGNK
;
A
#
# COMPACT_ATOMS: atom_id res chain seq x y z
N MET A 1 -2.81 24.08 -40.03
CA MET A 1 -2.86 24.66 -38.67
C MET A 1 -3.75 23.75 -37.85
N GLN A 2 -3.18 22.88 -37.00
CA GLN A 2 -3.96 22.08 -36.06
C GLN A 2 -4.60 23.05 -35.06
N SER A 3 -5.93 23.09 -35.01
CA SER A 3 -6.65 24.00 -34.11
C SER A 3 -6.46 23.55 -32.67
N SER A 4 -6.34 24.51 -31.75
CA SER A 4 -6.03 24.31 -30.33
C SER A 4 -7.02 23.43 -29.55
N SER A 5 -8.10 22.92 -30.16
CA SER A 5 -9.10 22.04 -29.56
C SER A 5 -8.67 20.56 -29.48
N GLU A 6 -7.89 20.06 -30.44
CA GLU A 6 -7.48 18.64 -30.49
C GLU A 6 -6.58 18.25 -29.30
N LYS A 7 -5.69 19.14 -28.87
CA LYS A 7 -4.78 18.90 -27.73
C LYS A 7 -5.49 18.83 -26.37
N GLY A 8 -6.71 19.36 -26.28
CA GLY A 8 -7.54 19.26 -25.09
C GLY A 8 -8.34 17.96 -25.05
N PHE A 9 -8.83 17.52 -26.21
CA PHE A 9 -9.66 16.33 -26.36
C PHE A 9 -8.99 15.05 -25.87
N GLU A 10 -7.72 14.82 -26.24
CA GLU A 10 -6.97 13.61 -25.82
C GLU A 10 -6.68 13.55 -24.31
N LYS A 11 -6.75 14.69 -23.60
CA LYS A 11 -6.55 14.76 -22.14
C LYS A 11 -7.84 14.53 -21.35
N LEU A 12 -8.99 14.61 -22.02
CA LEU A 12 -10.29 14.33 -21.42
C LEU A 12 -10.44 12.81 -21.23
N ASN A 13 -11.12 12.40 -20.17
CA ASN A 13 -11.46 11.00 -20.02
C ASN A 13 -12.49 10.57 -21.07
N ASP A 14 -12.68 9.25 -21.24
CA ASP A 14 -13.52 8.69 -22.31
C ASP A 14 -14.98 9.22 -22.28
N PHE A 15 -15.51 9.58 -21.10
CA PHE A 15 -16.86 10.14 -20.95
C PHE A 15 -16.92 11.64 -21.31
N GLU A 16 -15.92 12.40 -20.90
CA GLU A 16 -15.80 13.83 -21.23
C GLU A 16 -15.60 14.05 -22.74
N GLN A 17 -14.85 13.15 -23.39
CA GLN A 17 -14.72 13.13 -24.85
C GLN A 17 -16.07 12.89 -25.52
N LEU A 18 -16.86 11.93 -25.04
CA LEU A 18 -18.20 11.63 -25.56
C LEU A 18 -19.13 12.84 -25.40
N CYS A 19 -19.19 13.46 -24.21
CA CYS A 19 -19.99 14.67 -23.99
C CYS A 19 -19.58 15.86 -24.88
N PHE A 20 -18.28 16.00 -25.17
CA PHE A 20 -17.77 17.04 -26.06
C PHE A 20 -18.25 16.82 -27.51
N LEU A 21 -18.25 15.57 -27.98
CA LEU A 21 -18.69 15.24 -29.33
C LEU A 21 -20.20 15.43 -29.52
N PHE A 22 -21.01 15.04 -28.54
CA PHE A 22 -22.45 15.31 -28.53
C PHE A 22 -22.79 16.80 -28.54
N LYS A 23 -22.03 17.64 -27.80
CA LYS A 23 -22.24 19.09 -27.81
C LYS A 23 -21.92 19.75 -29.14
N ASN A 24 -21.00 19.18 -29.91
CA ASN A 24 -20.56 19.72 -31.20
C ASN A 24 -21.22 19.02 -32.41
N ASN A 25 -22.11 18.05 -32.16
CA ASN A 25 -22.84 17.29 -33.18
C ASN A 25 -21.93 16.62 -34.23
N ASP A 26 -20.75 16.14 -33.79
CA ASP A 26 -19.77 15.46 -34.64
C ASP A 26 -20.05 13.94 -34.65
N GLU A 27 -20.98 13.51 -35.50
CA GLU A 27 -21.41 12.11 -35.64
C GLU A 27 -20.24 11.15 -35.94
N ASP A 28 -19.30 11.56 -36.80
CA ASP A 28 -18.11 10.77 -37.14
C ASP A 28 -17.18 10.59 -35.95
N GLY A 29 -17.03 11.63 -35.11
CA GLY A 29 -16.27 11.56 -33.87
C GLY A 29 -16.94 10.69 -32.80
N ILE A 30 -18.28 10.74 -32.71
CA ILE A 30 -19.08 9.89 -31.80
C ILE A 30 -18.88 8.42 -32.18
N LEU A 31 -19.08 8.07 -33.46
CA LEU A 31 -18.92 6.71 -33.97
C LEU A 31 -17.50 6.16 -33.77
N LYS A 32 -16.47 6.97 -33.99
CA LYS A 32 -15.06 6.57 -33.76
C LYS A 32 -14.76 6.39 -32.27
N THR A 33 -15.37 7.18 -31.40
CA THR A 33 -15.19 7.07 -29.95
C THR A 33 -15.88 5.84 -29.41
N GLU A 34 -17.09 5.54 -29.89
CA GLU A 34 -17.80 4.29 -29.62
C GLU A 34 -16.97 3.10 -30.11
N GLU A 35 -16.44 3.10 -31.33
CA GLU A 35 -15.60 2.02 -31.85
C GLU A 35 -14.31 1.83 -31.01
N ARG A 36 -13.69 2.91 -30.54
CA ARG A 36 -12.51 2.87 -29.65
C ARG A 36 -12.86 2.26 -28.29
N LEU A 37 -13.98 2.63 -27.70
CA LEU A 37 -14.44 2.10 -26.40
C LEU A 37 -14.82 0.63 -26.52
N VAL A 38 -15.48 0.25 -27.61
CA VAL A 38 -15.82 -1.14 -27.89
C VAL A 38 -14.56 -2.01 -28.06
N LYS A 39 -13.50 -1.50 -28.67
CA LYS A 39 -12.20 -2.20 -28.76
C LYS A 39 -11.50 -2.36 -27.39
N LYS A 40 -11.71 -1.45 -26.44
CA LYS A 40 -11.20 -1.59 -25.06
C LYS A 40 -12.01 -2.59 -24.24
N VAL A 41 -13.32 -2.71 -24.51
CA VAL A 41 -14.26 -3.53 -23.70
C VAL A 41 -14.43 -4.95 -24.25
N ILE A 42 -14.23 -5.19 -25.54
CA ILE A 42 -14.36 -6.51 -26.18
C ILE A 42 -12.97 -7.13 -26.43
N PRO A 43 -12.63 -8.28 -25.83
CA PRO A 43 -11.36 -8.98 -26.08
C PRO A 43 -11.18 -9.34 -27.57
N LYS A 44 -9.94 -9.27 -28.08
CA LYS A 44 -9.56 -9.38 -29.51
C LYS A 44 -10.13 -10.59 -30.30
N GLY A 45 -10.65 -11.62 -29.66
CA GLY A 45 -11.28 -12.79 -30.30
C GLY A 45 -12.81 -12.73 -30.45
N HIS A 46 -13.50 -11.76 -29.83
CA HIS A 46 -14.97 -11.66 -29.84
C HIS A 46 -15.50 -10.45 -30.64
N GLN A 47 -14.60 -9.71 -31.30
CA GLN A 47 -14.86 -8.38 -31.87
C GLN A 47 -15.70 -8.39 -33.16
N VAL A 48 -15.84 -9.51 -33.86
CA VAL A 48 -16.44 -9.51 -35.21
C VAL A 48 -17.83 -10.18 -35.26
N GLU A 49 -18.05 -11.22 -34.46
CA GLU A 49 -19.25 -12.05 -34.58
C GLU A 49 -20.47 -11.49 -33.81
N LYS A 50 -20.25 -10.81 -32.68
CA LYS A 50 -21.32 -10.06 -32.00
C LYS A 50 -21.71 -8.80 -32.78
N TYR A 51 -20.77 -8.12 -33.43
CA TYR A 51 -21.03 -6.91 -34.23
C TYR A 51 -22.04 -7.14 -35.35
N ARG A 52 -21.91 -8.25 -36.09
CA ARG A 52 -22.81 -8.54 -37.22
C ARG A 52 -24.24 -8.93 -36.81
N LYS A 53 -24.45 -9.41 -35.59
CA LYS A 53 -25.75 -9.96 -35.16
C LYS A 53 -26.75 -8.90 -34.67
N PHE A 54 -26.29 -7.68 -34.43
CA PHE A 54 -27.08 -6.62 -33.79
C PHE A 54 -27.10 -5.32 -34.60
N GLN A 55 -26.44 -5.28 -35.76
CA GLN A 55 -26.37 -4.10 -36.62
C GLN A 55 -27.75 -3.66 -37.15
N ASP A 56 -28.72 -4.58 -37.20
CA ASP A 56 -30.06 -4.32 -37.74
C ASP A 56 -31.07 -3.79 -36.69
N ALA A 57 -30.68 -3.69 -35.40
CA ALA A 57 -31.53 -3.17 -34.33
C ALA A 57 -30.72 -2.34 -33.33
N GLU A 58 -30.57 -1.05 -33.64
CA GLU A 58 -29.77 -0.03 -32.93
C GLU A 58 -30.02 0.01 -31.42
N ASP A 59 -31.28 -0.09 -30.98
CA ASP A 59 -31.66 -0.07 -29.57
C ASP A 59 -31.21 -1.34 -28.80
N LEU A 60 -31.38 -2.51 -29.41
CA LEU A 60 -31.01 -3.79 -28.79
C LEU A 60 -29.48 -3.94 -28.72
N TRP A 61 -28.77 -3.42 -29.72
CA TRP A 61 -27.31 -3.33 -29.71
C TRP A 61 -26.82 -2.41 -28.58
N SER A 62 -27.42 -1.23 -28.44
CA SER A 62 -27.09 -0.26 -27.39
C SER A 62 -27.31 -0.83 -25.99
N ILE A 63 -28.42 -1.54 -25.78
CA ILE A 63 -28.70 -2.23 -24.51
C ILE A 63 -27.69 -3.35 -24.24
N ALA A 64 -27.43 -4.23 -25.22
CA ALA A 64 -26.50 -5.35 -25.04
C ALA A 64 -25.06 -4.88 -24.78
N MET A 65 -24.64 -3.80 -25.45
CA MET A 65 -23.34 -3.17 -25.23
C MET A 65 -23.26 -2.52 -23.85
N ALA A 66 -24.30 -1.79 -23.43
CA ALA A 66 -24.35 -1.18 -22.10
C ALA A 66 -24.27 -2.23 -20.98
N THR A 67 -24.98 -3.36 -21.11
CA THR A 67 -24.89 -4.48 -20.16
C THR A 67 -23.48 -5.06 -20.13
N GLN A 68 -22.85 -5.28 -21.27
CA GLN A 68 -21.50 -5.85 -21.32
C GLN A 68 -20.44 -4.89 -20.76
N ILE A 69 -20.58 -3.58 -21.01
CA ILE A 69 -19.73 -2.54 -20.40
C ILE A 69 -19.89 -2.57 -18.87
N GLN A 70 -21.12 -2.67 -18.37
CA GLN A 70 -21.42 -2.73 -16.95
C GLN A 70 -20.79 -3.97 -16.29
N GLU A 71 -20.94 -5.15 -16.89
CA GLU A 71 -20.31 -6.39 -16.41
C GLU A 71 -18.78 -6.28 -16.32
N GLN A 72 -18.14 -5.60 -17.27
CA GLN A 72 -16.69 -5.40 -17.25
C GLN A 72 -16.26 -4.38 -16.19
N ARG A 73 -17.06 -3.32 -15.97
CA ARG A 73 -16.80 -2.37 -14.88
C ARG A 73 -16.85 -3.04 -13.52
N GLU A 74 -17.83 -3.92 -13.30
CA GLU A 74 -17.93 -4.68 -12.05
C GLU A 74 -16.73 -5.59 -11.84
N LYS A 75 -16.28 -6.29 -12.90
CA LYS A 75 -15.07 -7.12 -12.84
C LYS A 75 -13.81 -6.30 -12.54
N ASN A 76 -13.65 -5.16 -13.21
CA ASN A 76 -12.50 -4.29 -12.99
C ASN A 76 -12.54 -3.67 -11.58
N ALA A 77 -13.70 -3.23 -11.09
CA ALA A 77 -13.83 -2.70 -9.73
C ALA A 77 -13.47 -3.75 -8.66
N ILE A 78 -13.81 -5.04 -8.89
CA ILE A 78 -13.38 -6.13 -8.02
C ILE A 78 -11.86 -6.31 -8.07
N LEU A 79 -11.26 -6.26 -9.26
CA LEU A 79 -9.82 -6.39 -9.42
C LEU A 79 -9.07 -5.23 -8.76
N ASP A 80 -9.47 -3.99 -9.04
CA ASP A 80 -8.88 -2.77 -8.50
C ASP A 80 -8.97 -2.76 -6.96
N SER A 81 -10.14 -3.11 -6.40
CA SER A 81 -10.31 -3.19 -4.94
C SER A 81 -9.46 -4.29 -4.29
N PHE A 82 -9.22 -5.40 -5.01
CA PHE A 82 -8.32 -6.44 -4.54
C PHE A 82 -6.86 -5.97 -4.56
N GLU A 83 -6.42 -5.33 -5.65
CA GLU A 83 -5.07 -4.78 -5.78
C GLU A 83 -4.80 -3.71 -4.72
N ASP A 84 -5.72 -2.77 -4.52
CA ASP A 84 -5.65 -1.75 -3.47
C ASP A 84 -5.56 -2.38 -2.08
N GLY A 85 -6.37 -3.42 -1.82
CA GLY A 85 -6.35 -4.14 -0.55
C GLY A 85 -5.02 -4.84 -0.28
N VAL A 86 -4.42 -5.45 -1.30
CA VAL A 86 -3.10 -6.09 -1.21
C VAL A 86 -2.02 -5.04 -0.98
N GLU A 87 -2.01 -3.95 -1.73
CA GLU A 87 -1.02 -2.88 -1.57
C GLU A 87 -1.08 -2.27 -0.17
N GLN A 88 -2.28 -1.95 0.32
CA GLN A 88 -2.47 -1.45 1.68
C GLN A 88 -2.01 -2.46 2.74
N GLY A 89 -2.36 -3.73 2.57
CA GLY A 89 -1.94 -4.79 3.50
C GLY A 89 -0.42 -4.95 3.57
N ILE A 90 0.26 -4.93 2.42
CA ILE A 90 1.72 -4.98 2.34
C ILE A 90 2.34 -3.77 3.01
N LYS A 91 1.86 -2.56 2.69
CA LYS A 91 2.39 -1.33 3.26
C LYS A 91 2.26 -1.30 4.78
N GLN A 92 1.08 -1.63 5.31
CA GLN A 92 0.85 -1.71 6.75
C GLN A 92 1.73 -2.78 7.42
N GLY A 93 1.85 -3.96 6.80
CA GLY A 93 2.69 -5.04 7.32
C GLY A 93 4.17 -4.65 7.39
N ILE A 94 4.69 -3.98 6.35
CA ILE A 94 6.07 -3.48 6.33
C ILE A 94 6.26 -2.40 7.38
N GLU A 95 5.39 -1.39 7.43
CA GLU A 95 5.50 -0.29 8.41
C GLU A 95 5.51 -0.81 9.85
N GLN A 96 4.58 -1.73 10.19
CA GLN A 96 4.52 -2.34 11.51
C GLN A 96 5.74 -3.20 11.80
N GLY A 97 6.15 -4.05 10.86
CA GLY A 97 7.32 -4.93 11.01
C GLY A 97 8.62 -4.16 11.21
N VAL A 98 8.83 -3.11 10.41
CA VAL A 98 10.00 -2.22 10.53
C VAL A 98 9.99 -1.49 11.87
N ALA A 99 8.86 -0.90 12.28
CA ALA A 99 8.78 -0.19 13.55
C ALA A 99 9.04 -1.10 14.76
N GLN A 100 8.47 -2.31 14.77
CA GLN A 100 8.72 -3.30 15.81
C GLN A 100 10.16 -3.77 15.82
N GLY A 101 10.73 -4.05 14.64
CA GLY A 101 12.13 -4.48 14.49
C GLY A 101 13.13 -3.45 14.99
N ILE A 102 12.95 -2.17 14.62
CA ILE A 102 13.80 -1.07 15.10
C ILE A 102 13.70 -0.95 16.63
N LYS A 103 12.49 -0.95 17.18
CA LYS A 103 12.28 -0.81 18.63
C LYS A 103 12.90 -1.98 19.40
N GLN A 104 12.76 -3.21 18.91
CA GLN A 104 13.37 -4.38 19.54
C GLN A 104 14.89 -4.35 19.43
N GLY A 105 15.43 -4.02 18.25
CA GLY A 105 16.86 -3.92 18.02
C GLY A 105 17.55 -2.86 18.89
N GLN A 106 16.89 -1.72 19.12
CA GLN A 106 17.40 -0.70 20.05
C GLN A 106 17.51 -1.23 21.49
N LYS A 107 16.47 -1.92 21.98
CA LYS A 107 16.47 -2.51 23.33
C LYS A 107 17.54 -3.60 23.49
N GLU A 108 17.71 -4.46 22.49
CA GLU A 108 18.74 -5.51 22.51
C GLU A 108 20.15 -4.91 22.40
N GLY A 109 20.32 -3.86 21.60
CA GLY A 109 21.56 -3.10 21.49
C GLY A 109 21.96 -2.46 22.82
N GLU A 110 21.00 -1.85 23.52
CA GLU A 110 21.22 -1.26 24.85
C GLU A 110 21.65 -2.30 25.87
N ARG A 111 20.95 -3.45 25.94
CA ARG A 111 21.35 -4.58 26.80
C ARG A 111 22.76 -5.08 26.49
N THR A 112 23.09 -5.19 25.21
CA THR A 112 24.41 -5.66 24.76
C THR A 112 25.51 -4.69 25.19
N LEU A 113 25.26 -3.39 25.04
CA LEU A 113 26.20 -2.35 25.45
C LEU A 113 26.39 -2.35 26.97
N LEU A 114 25.29 -2.40 27.74
CA LEU A 114 25.35 -2.47 29.20
C LEU A 114 26.08 -3.72 29.68
N ASN A 115 25.84 -4.87 29.06
CA ASN A 115 26.55 -6.10 29.40
C ASN A 115 28.06 -5.92 29.23
N ARG A 116 28.49 -5.32 28.11
CA ARG A 116 29.90 -5.05 27.85
C ARG A 116 30.50 -4.11 28.91
N LEU A 117 29.75 -3.12 29.39
CA LEU A 117 30.21 -2.22 30.45
C LEU A 117 30.29 -2.93 31.81
N LEU A 118 29.30 -3.74 32.15
CA LEU A 118 29.27 -4.54 33.38
C LEU A 118 30.43 -5.55 33.41
N VAL A 119 30.69 -6.26 32.30
CA VAL A 119 31.85 -7.16 32.18
C VAL A 119 33.15 -6.39 32.36
N LYS A 120 33.26 -5.16 31.86
CA LYS A 120 34.48 -4.34 32.05
C LYS A 120 34.66 -3.88 33.49
N LYS A 121 33.59 -3.48 34.17
CA LYS A 121 33.65 -2.90 35.53
C LYS A 121 33.70 -3.97 36.62
N TYR A 122 32.87 -5.00 36.51
CA TYR A 122 32.66 -6.02 37.54
C TYR A 122 33.20 -7.40 37.14
N HIS A 123 33.70 -7.57 35.92
CA HIS A 123 34.26 -8.84 35.42
C HIS A 123 33.27 -10.02 35.41
N GLU A 124 31.97 -9.73 35.36
CA GLU A 124 30.89 -10.73 35.32
C GLU A 124 30.02 -10.56 34.07
N ASP A 125 29.71 -11.66 33.39
CA ASP A 125 28.72 -11.68 32.31
C ASP A 125 27.30 -11.60 32.89
N CYS A 126 26.58 -10.56 32.48
CA CYS A 126 25.26 -10.22 32.96
C CYS A 126 24.18 -10.38 31.89
N SER A 127 24.52 -10.99 30.74
CA SER A 127 23.65 -11.14 29.58
C SER A 127 22.27 -11.72 29.93
N THR A 128 22.25 -12.85 30.65
CA THR A 128 21.02 -13.54 31.07
C THR A 128 20.20 -12.71 32.05
N TRP A 129 20.85 -12.03 32.99
CA TRP A 129 20.20 -11.17 33.96
C TRP A 129 19.56 -9.95 33.28
N LEU A 130 20.28 -9.25 32.40
CA LEU A 130 19.75 -8.11 31.64
C LEU A 130 18.57 -8.49 30.74
N CYS A 131 18.55 -9.71 30.19
CA CYS A 131 17.41 -10.23 29.42
C CYS A 131 16.15 -10.41 30.27
N SER A 132 16.27 -10.63 31.58
CA SER A 132 15.13 -10.75 32.50
C SER A 132 14.55 -9.40 32.97
N LEU A 133 15.24 -8.28 32.70
CA LEU A 133 14.85 -6.95 33.18
C LEU A 133 13.90 -6.22 32.22
N THR A 134 13.01 -5.41 32.79
CA THR A 134 12.18 -4.44 32.06
C THR A 134 13.04 -3.26 31.56
N MET A 135 12.53 -2.47 30.61
CA MET A 135 13.29 -1.31 30.10
C MET A 135 13.53 -0.25 31.17
N GLU A 136 12.57 -0.02 32.06
CA GLU A 136 12.73 0.90 33.20
C GLU A 136 13.84 0.42 34.15
N GLN A 137 13.92 -0.89 34.36
CA GLN A 137 15.02 -1.48 35.12
C GLN A 137 16.35 -1.35 34.40
N ILE A 138 16.39 -1.49 33.07
CA ILE A 138 17.59 -1.27 32.25
C ILE A 138 18.09 0.19 32.38
N ASP A 139 17.19 1.18 32.32
CA ASP A 139 17.54 2.59 32.55
C ASP A 139 18.13 2.82 33.95
N LEU A 140 17.56 2.18 34.97
CA LEU A 140 18.09 2.23 36.33
C LEU A 140 19.48 1.58 36.42
N VAL A 141 19.70 0.44 35.76
CA VAL A 141 21.03 -0.18 35.68
C VAL A 141 22.05 0.79 35.09
N SER A 142 21.71 1.52 34.02
CA SER A 142 22.59 2.53 33.42
C SER A 142 23.01 3.62 34.40
N ASN A 143 22.08 4.10 35.24
CA ASN A 143 22.36 5.12 36.25
C ASN A 143 23.20 4.56 37.40
N LEU A 144 22.86 3.37 37.90
CA LEU A 144 23.52 2.74 39.03
C LEU A 144 24.92 2.18 38.68
N LEU A 145 25.14 1.87 37.40
CA LEU A 145 26.43 1.39 36.90
C LEU A 145 27.58 2.33 37.27
N LEU A 146 27.35 3.65 37.31
CA LEU A 146 28.39 4.62 37.62
C LEU A 146 28.58 4.83 39.13
N THR A 147 27.56 4.55 39.95
CA THR A 147 27.57 4.85 41.38
C THR A 147 27.90 3.64 42.26
N CYS A 148 27.53 2.43 41.85
CA CYS A 148 27.75 1.23 42.66
C CYS A 148 29.19 0.70 42.49
N ASP A 149 29.83 0.33 43.59
CA ASP A 149 31.19 -0.22 43.58
C ASP A 149 31.21 -1.72 43.28
N THR A 150 30.10 -2.41 43.54
CA THR A 150 29.96 -3.86 43.31
C THR A 150 28.68 -4.20 42.55
N LEU A 151 28.70 -5.34 41.85
CA LEU A 151 27.51 -5.83 41.14
C LEU A 151 26.39 -6.23 42.11
N GLN A 152 26.72 -6.73 43.30
CA GLN A 152 25.73 -7.10 44.32
C GLN A 152 24.98 -5.88 44.84
N GLU A 153 25.69 -4.79 45.11
CA GLU A 153 25.07 -3.51 45.51
C GLU A 153 24.08 -3.02 44.44
N LEU A 154 24.50 -3.05 43.17
CA LEU A 154 23.66 -2.66 42.04
C LEU A 154 22.39 -3.52 41.97
N LYS A 155 22.53 -4.86 42.05
CA LYS A 155 21.39 -5.79 42.03
C LYS A 155 20.42 -5.55 43.20
N ASN A 156 20.96 -5.29 44.39
CA ASN A 156 20.15 -5.02 45.59
C ASN A 156 19.33 -3.73 45.46
N GLN A 157 19.94 -2.65 44.98
CA GLN A 157 19.25 -1.38 44.75
C GLN A 157 18.17 -1.48 43.67
N LEU A 158 18.36 -2.34 42.67
CA LEU A 158 17.35 -2.62 41.65
C LEU A 158 16.11 -3.34 42.24
N THR A 159 16.31 -4.22 43.22
CA THR A 159 15.21 -4.93 43.91
C THR A 159 14.52 -4.12 45.00
N GLY A 160 15.20 -3.12 45.57
CA GLY A 160 14.69 -2.25 46.63
C GLY A 160 13.82 -1.09 46.14
N ASN A 161 13.93 -0.70 44.87
CA ASN A 161 13.12 0.36 44.24
C ASN A 161 11.75 -0.14 43.69
N LYS A 162 11.03 -0.96 44.47
CA LYS A 162 9.66 -1.38 44.15
C LYS A 162 8.63 -0.38 44.63
#